data_AF-A0A7S3AIS8-F1
#
_entry.id   AF-A0A7S3AIS8-F1
#
_cell.length_a   1.000
_cell.length_b   1.000
_cell.length_c   1.000
_cell.angle_alpha   90.00
_cell.angle_beta   90.00
_cell.angle_gamma   90.00
#
_symmetry.space_group_name_H-M   'P 1'
#
loop_
_entity.id
_entity.type
_entity.pdbx_description
1 polymer ?
#
loop_
_entity_poly.entity_id
_entity_poly.type
_entity_poly.pdbx_seq_one_letter_code
_entity_poly.pdbx_strand_id
1 'polypeptide(L)'
;EAPSLAGMIADLRVYGRVKRVSSTFRKLLRDVTDIERVQDVVALRLVLTPADDVQYQLLGPMRRPISFAEAEALLCHSVHRQLLRLWSEVPGRFKDFVTSPKPNGYKSIHTNAYLPDGRVIEVQIRSASMHEAAESGMASHQSYRAAQLGSAPG
;
A
#
# COMPACT_ATOMS: atom_id res chain seq x y z
N GLU A 1 -2.04 -23.19 -0.08
CA GLU A 1 -1.57 -22.19 -1.06
C GLU A 1 -2.19 -20.84 -0.72
N ALA A 2 -1.48 -19.72 -0.88
CA ALA A 2 -2.12 -18.41 -0.70
C ALA A 2 -3.10 -18.20 -1.86
N PRO A 3 -4.30 -17.63 -1.62
CA PRO A 3 -5.24 -17.38 -2.71
C PRO A 3 -4.56 -16.51 -3.77
N SER A 4 -4.80 -16.86 -5.03
CA SER A 4 -4.38 -16.04 -6.16
C SER A 4 -4.99 -14.64 -6.00
N LEU A 5 -4.18 -13.60 -6.21
CA LEU A 5 -4.69 -12.23 -6.28
C LEU A 5 -5.50 -11.97 -7.55
N ALA A 6 -5.44 -12.89 -8.53
CA ALA A 6 -6.20 -12.80 -9.76
C ALA A 6 -7.69 -12.81 -9.46
N GLY A 7 -8.41 -11.80 -9.95
CA GLY A 7 -9.84 -11.61 -9.68
C GLY A 7 -10.16 -10.85 -8.39
N MET A 8 -9.20 -10.64 -7.49
CA MET A 8 -9.39 -9.85 -6.25
C MET A 8 -9.07 -8.37 -6.43
N ILE A 9 -8.23 -8.03 -7.40
CA ILE A 9 -7.79 -6.66 -7.71
C ILE A 9 -8.36 -6.30 -9.08
N ALA A 10 -9.28 -5.35 -9.12
CA ALA A 10 -9.85 -4.82 -10.37
C ALA A 10 -8.86 -3.87 -11.09
N ASP A 11 -8.09 -3.09 -10.34
CA ASP A 11 -7.08 -2.18 -10.87
C ASP A 11 -5.89 -2.05 -9.91
N LEU A 12 -4.68 -1.99 -10.46
CA LEU A 12 -3.42 -1.79 -9.72
C LEU A 12 -2.69 -0.59 -10.32
N ARG A 13 -2.61 0.50 -9.56
CA ARG A 13 -1.85 1.69 -9.97
C ARG A 13 -0.52 1.73 -9.23
N VAL A 14 0.56 1.86 -10.01
CA VAL A 14 1.93 1.96 -9.49
C VAL A 14 2.43 3.39 -9.68
N TYR A 15 2.82 4.05 -8.59
CA TYR A 15 3.41 5.38 -8.61
C TYR A 15 4.86 5.32 -8.17
N GLY A 16 5.75 5.96 -8.95
CA GLY A 16 7.11 6.28 -8.51
C GLY A 16 7.10 7.60 -7.74
N ARG A 17 7.46 7.58 -6.46
CA ARG A 17 7.64 8.78 -5.64
C ARG A 17 9.13 9.02 -5.44
N VAL A 18 9.65 10.07 -6.06
CA VAL A 18 11.02 10.52 -5.78
C VAL A 18 11.05 11.17 -4.40
N LYS A 19 11.73 10.54 -3.44
CA LYS A 19 12.00 11.17 -2.15
C LYS A 19 13.03 12.26 -2.37
N ARG A 20 12.62 13.52 -2.29
CA ARG A 20 13.59 14.61 -2.13
C ARG A 20 14.29 14.41 -0.79
N VAL A 21 15.61 14.52 -0.81
CA VAL A 21 16.51 14.50 0.34
C VAL A 21 15.90 15.31 1.50
N SER A 22 15.31 14.63 2.48
CA SER A 22 14.41 15.26 3.46
C SER A 22 15.18 16.06 4.53
N SER A 23 14.50 16.92 5.28
CA SER A 23 15.05 17.67 6.42
C SER A 23 15.61 16.77 7.53
N THR A 24 15.13 15.52 7.65
CA THR A 24 15.73 14.47 8.49
C THR A 24 17.10 14.05 7.99
N PHE A 25 17.29 13.98 6.67
CA PHE A 25 18.58 13.72 6.03
C PHE A 25 19.57 14.88 6.25
N ARG A 26 19.11 16.14 6.17
CA ARG A 26 19.93 17.31 6.57
C ARG A 26 20.36 17.30 8.03
N LYS A 27 19.56 16.72 8.93
CA LYS A 27 19.92 16.57 10.35
C LYS A 27 20.93 15.44 10.55
N LEU A 28 20.78 14.32 9.83
CA LEU A 28 21.72 13.19 9.85
C LEU A 28 23.08 13.51 9.19
N LEU A 29 23.09 14.35 8.14
CA LEU A 29 24.31 14.80 7.47
C LEU A 29 25.18 15.76 8.31
N ARG A 30 24.68 16.25 9.46
CA ARG A 30 25.50 17.09 10.35
C ARG A 30 26.48 16.30 11.21
N ASP A 31 26.25 14.99 11.41
CA ASP A 31 27.01 14.24 12.41
C ASP A 31 27.89 13.10 11.88
N VAL A 32 27.74 12.57 10.65
CA VAL A 32 28.69 11.53 10.18
C VAL A 32 28.87 11.57 8.66
N THR A 33 30.12 11.77 8.24
CA THR A 33 30.67 11.49 6.90
C THR A 33 30.52 10.00 6.57
N ASP A 34 29.52 9.65 5.76
CA ASP A 34 29.49 8.39 5.03
C ASP A 34 28.61 8.54 3.79
N ILE A 35 29.26 8.59 2.62
CA ILE A 35 28.66 8.94 1.33
C ILE A 35 27.83 7.78 0.74
N GLU A 36 27.88 6.59 1.34
CA GLU A 36 27.10 5.42 0.91
C GLU A 36 25.62 5.45 1.37
N ARG A 37 25.23 6.44 2.18
CA ARG A 37 23.87 6.55 2.76
C ARG A 37 22.84 7.27 1.88
N VAL A 38 23.19 7.68 0.66
CA VAL A 38 22.29 8.37 -0.28
C VAL A 38 21.48 7.40 -1.16
N GLN A 39 20.95 6.32 -0.59
CA GLN A 39 20.19 5.30 -1.35
C GLN A 39 18.68 5.61 -1.45
N ASP A 40 18.26 6.80 -1.01
CA ASP A 40 16.87 7.10 -0.63
C ASP A 40 16.10 7.86 -1.71
N VAL A 41 16.25 7.50 -2.99
CA VAL A 41 15.76 8.32 -4.12
C VAL A 41 14.38 7.89 -4.64
N VAL A 42 13.94 6.64 -4.45
CA VAL A 42 12.69 6.14 -5.05
C VAL A 42 11.86 5.35 -4.05
N ALA A 43 10.59 5.71 -3.90
CA ALA A 43 9.58 4.90 -3.25
C ALA A 43 8.54 4.44 -4.29
N LEU A 44 8.18 3.17 -4.28
CA LEU A 44 7.05 2.66 -5.06
C LEU A 44 5.79 2.72 -4.21
N ARG A 45 4.70 3.19 -4.80
CA ARG A 45 3.39 3.15 -4.17
C ARG A 45 2.45 2.32 -5.01
N LEU A 46 1.91 1.28 -4.42
CA LEU A 46 0.89 0.40 -4.98
C LEU A 46 -0.46 0.86 -4.43
N VAL A 47 -1.35 1.30 -5.31
CA VAL A 47 -2.73 1.63 -4.99
C VAL A 47 -3.63 0.55 -5.59
N LEU A 48 -4.31 -0.17 -4.71
CA LEU A 48 -5.14 -1.32 -5.04
C LEU A 48 -6.61 -0.92 -5.12
N THR A 49 -7.24 -1.17 -6.25
CA THR A 49 -8.70 -1.15 -6.36
C THR A 49 -9.21 -2.57 -6.19
N PRO A 50 -9.91 -2.90 -5.09
CA PRO A 50 -10.50 -4.22 -4.92
C PRO A 50 -11.58 -4.49 -5.98
N ALA A 51 -11.76 -5.76 -6.34
CA ALA A 51 -12.92 -6.19 -7.12
C ALA A 51 -14.23 -6.05 -6.34
N ASP A 52 -15.36 -5.96 -7.03
CA ASP A 52 -16.68 -5.72 -6.41
C ASP A 52 -17.08 -6.81 -5.41
N ASP A 53 -16.70 -8.05 -5.69
CA ASP A 53 -17.00 -9.23 -4.89
C ASP A 53 -15.85 -9.62 -3.94
N VAL A 54 -14.85 -8.76 -3.75
CA VAL A 54 -13.69 -9.03 -2.88
C VAL A 54 -14.08 -9.45 -1.46
N GLN A 55 -15.21 -8.94 -0.96
CA GLN A 55 -15.76 -9.25 0.38
C GLN A 55 -16.19 -10.72 0.53
N TYR A 56 -16.37 -11.42 -0.59
CA TYR A 56 -16.74 -12.84 -0.67
C TYR A 56 -15.53 -13.74 -1.01
N GLN A 57 -14.54 -13.21 -1.73
CA GLN A 57 -13.42 -14.01 -2.24
C GLN A 57 -12.34 -14.32 -1.18
N LEU A 58 -12.10 -13.41 -0.22
CA LEU A 58 -10.94 -13.51 0.69
C LEU A 58 -11.09 -14.53 1.83
N LEU A 59 -12.31 -14.94 2.16
CA LEU A 59 -12.62 -15.83 3.30
C LEU A 59 -13.17 -17.21 2.92
N GLY A 60 -13.29 -17.50 1.61
CA GLY A 60 -13.81 -18.78 1.10
C GLY A 60 -15.34 -18.90 1.12
N PRO A 61 -15.90 -19.93 0.45
CA PRO A 61 -17.32 -19.99 0.06
C PRO A 61 -18.34 -20.12 1.20
N MET A 62 -17.90 -20.40 2.43
CA MET A 62 -18.77 -20.72 3.58
C MET A 62 -18.81 -19.61 4.65
N ARG A 63 -18.23 -18.43 4.39
CA ARG A 63 -18.19 -17.33 5.36
C ARG A 63 -19.08 -16.18 4.92
N ARG A 64 -19.72 -15.52 5.90
CA ARG A 64 -20.46 -14.26 5.69
C ARG A 64 -19.51 -13.22 5.08
N PRO A 65 -20.01 -12.31 4.21
CA PRO A 65 -19.18 -11.26 3.66
C PRO A 65 -18.58 -10.43 4.79
N ILE A 66 -17.28 -10.17 4.70
CA ILE A 66 -16.58 -9.25 5.60
C ILE A 66 -16.91 -7.82 5.25
N SER A 67 -16.62 -6.89 6.16
CA SER A 67 -16.71 -5.48 5.81
C SER A 67 -15.71 -5.13 4.69
N PHE A 68 -16.05 -4.12 3.89
CA PHE A 68 -15.19 -3.67 2.80
C PHE A 68 -13.81 -3.23 3.32
N ALA A 69 -13.77 -2.56 4.48
CA ALA A 69 -12.52 -2.14 5.11
C ALA A 69 -11.63 -3.34 5.51
N GLU A 70 -12.22 -4.44 6.00
CA GLU A 70 -11.50 -5.68 6.28
C GLU A 70 -10.98 -6.32 4.98
N ALA A 71 -11.78 -6.33 3.92
CA ALA A 71 -11.36 -6.85 2.63
C ALA A 71 -10.17 -6.07 2.05
N GLU A 72 -10.22 -4.74 2.09
CA GLU A 72 -9.12 -3.87 1.68
C GLU A 72 -7.84 -4.12 2.49
N ALA A 73 -7.99 -4.31 3.81
CA ALA A 73 -6.87 -4.60 4.69
C ALA A 73 -6.21 -5.94 4.33
N LEU A 74 -7.02 -7.00 4.20
CA LEU A 74 -6.55 -8.33 3.80
C LEU A 74 -5.90 -8.33 2.41
N LEU A 75 -6.43 -7.53 1.48
CA LEU A 75 -5.86 -7.38 0.14
C LEU A 75 -4.48 -6.73 0.19
N CYS A 76 -4.31 -5.64 0.95
CA CYS A 76 -3.01 -5.00 1.15
C CYS A 76 -1.98 -5.98 1.73
N HIS A 77 -2.36 -6.74 2.76
CA HIS A 77 -1.52 -7.77 3.37
C HIS A 77 -1.17 -8.91 2.40
N SER A 78 -2.11 -9.29 1.55
CA SER A 78 -1.87 -10.33 0.54
C SER A 78 -0.88 -9.87 -0.53
N VAL A 79 -0.97 -8.61 -0.98
CA VAL A 79 0.02 -8.02 -1.89
C VAL A 79 1.40 -7.90 -1.23
N HIS A 80 1.48 -7.49 0.04
CA HIS A 80 2.75 -7.47 0.79
C HIS A 80 3.39 -8.86 0.83
N ARG A 81 2.62 -9.91 1.11
CA ARG A 81 3.12 -11.30 1.07
C ARG A 81 3.65 -11.71 -0.31
N GLN A 82 3.04 -11.26 -1.41
CA GLN A 82 3.55 -11.52 -2.76
C GLN A 82 4.85 -10.75 -3.02
N LEU A 83 4.94 -9.51 -2.54
CA LEU A 83 6.16 -8.71 -2.64
C LEU A 83 7.35 -9.37 -1.93
N LEU A 84 7.13 -9.94 -0.74
CA LEU A 84 8.17 -10.67 0.01
C LEU A 84 8.70 -11.93 -0.70
N ARG A 85 8.00 -12.43 -1.74
CA ARG A 85 8.50 -13.53 -2.59
C ARG A 85 9.47 -13.04 -3.66
N LEU A 86 9.44 -11.75 -3.98
CA LEU A 86 10.28 -11.13 -5.01
C LEU A 86 11.50 -10.47 -4.39
N TRP A 87 11.31 -9.75 -3.27
CA TRP A 87 12.34 -8.95 -2.62
C TRP A 87 12.35 -9.20 -1.12
N SER A 88 13.55 -9.33 -0.55
CA SER A 88 13.72 -9.46 0.89
C SER A 88 13.47 -8.14 1.59
N GLU A 89 12.71 -8.16 2.68
CA GLU A 89 12.46 -6.98 3.50
C GLU A 89 13.68 -6.61 4.35
N VAL A 90 13.90 -5.31 4.53
CA VAL A 90 14.89 -4.76 5.46
C VAL A 90 14.35 -4.89 6.90
N PRO A 91 15.06 -5.60 7.80
CA PRO A 91 14.60 -5.80 9.18
C PRO A 91 14.28 -4.49 9.91
N GLY A 92 13.17 -4.46 10.63
CA GLY A 92 12.74 -3.31 11.43
C GLY A 92 12.21 -2.12 10.63
N ARG A 93 12.03 -2.25 9.31
CA ARG A 93 11.49 -1.18 8.45
C ARG A 93 10.03 -1.38 8.03
N PHE A 94 9.43 -2.51 8.36
CA PHE A 94 8.00 -2.75 8.19
C PHE A 94 7.15 -1.91 9.15
N LYS A 95 6.10 -1.27 8.62
CA LYS A 95 5.09 -0.56 9.39
C LYS A 95 3.71 -0.84 8.84
N ASP A 96 2.86 -1.42 9.67
CA ASP A 96 1.47 -1.73 9.34
C ASP A 96 0.53 -0.63 9.84
N PHE A 97 0.36 0.43 9.04
CA PHE A 97 -0.66 1.45 9.34
C PHE A 97 -2.05 1.06 8.86
N VAL A 98 -2.23 -0.10 8.23
CA VAL A 98 -3.56 -0.61 7.88
C VAL A 98 -4.23 -1.16 9.13
N THR A 99 -3.52 -2.00 9.89
CA THR A 99 -3.99 -2.55 11.17
C THR A 99 -3.88 -1.55 12.32
N SER A 100 -2.83 -0.72 12.32
CA SER A 100 -2.58 0.30 13.34
C SER A 100 -2.49 1.71 12.73
N PRO A 101 -3.63 2.34 12.37
CA PRO A 101 -3.65 3.64 11.71
C PRO A 101 -2.98 4.74 12.53
N LYS A 102 -2.44 5.75 11.84
CA LYS A 102 -1.94 6.95 12.51
C LYS A 102 -3.09 7.77 13.11
N PRO A 103 -2.83 8.67 14.08
CA PRO A 103 -3.86 9.52 14.70
C PRO A 103 -4.67 10.36 13.70
N ASN A 104 -4.08 10.72 12.55
CA ASN A 104 -4.76 11.46 11.48
C ASN A 104 -5.59 10.56 10.53
N GLY A 105 -5.81 9.29 10.89
CA GLY A 105 -6.54 8.33 10.07
C GLY A 105 -5.75 7.73 8.91
N TYR A 106 -4.47 8.08 8.74
CA TYR A 106 -3.65 7.57 7.64
C TYR A 106 -3.46 6.05 7.73
N LYS A 107 -3.76 5.36 6.62
CA LYS A 107 -3.60 3.91 6.44
C LYS A 107 -2.77 3.56 5.21
N SER A 108 -1.76 2.71 5.40
CA SER A 108 -0.93 2.09 4.35
C SER A 108 0.05 1.11 4.99
N ILE A 109 0.43 0.04 4.30
CA ILE A 109 1.60 -0.77 4.65
C ILE A 109 2.84 -0.07 4.10
N HIS A 110 3.84 0.17 4.94
CA HIS A 110 5.14 0.67 4.52
C HIS A 110 6.19 -0.41 4.77
N THR A 111 7.03 -0.68 3.79
CA THR A 111 8.18 -1.59 3.93
C THR A 111 9.36 -1.08 3.15
N ASN A 112 10.56 -1.48 3.53
CA ASN A 112 11.76 -1.30 2.72
C ASN A 112 12.21 -2.68 2.25
N ALA A 113 12.55 -2.81 0.98
CA ALA A 113 12.98 -4.07 0.39
C ALA A 113 14.31 -3.92 -0.36
N TYR A 114 15.12 -4.98 -0.36
CA TYR A 114 16.36 -5.06 -1.12
C TYR A 114 16.05 -5.47 -2.57
N LEU A 115 16.51 -4.66 -3.52
CA LEU A 115 16.50 -4.98 -4.93
C LEU A 115 17.66 -5.94 -5.29
N PRO A 116 17.60 -6.65 -6.43
CA PRO A 116 18.65 -7.57 -6.86
C PRO A 116 20.05 -6.94 -6.99
N ASP A 117 20.12 -5.63 -7.21
CA ASP A 117 21.37 -4.87 -7.33
C ASP A 117 21.88 -4.31 -5.97
N GLY A 118 21.26 -4.73 -4.86
CA GLY A 118 21.63 -4.34 -3.51
C GLY A 118 21.06 -2.98 -3.05
N ARG A 119 20.40 -2.24 -3.94
CA ARG A 119 19.72 -0.98 -3.55
C ARG A 119 18.50 -1.25 -2.68
N VAL A 120 18.18 -0.33 -1.79
CA VAL A 120 16.96 -0.38 -0.99
C VAL A 120 15.87 0.47 -1.65
N ILE A 121 14.67 -0.07 -1.76
CA ILE A 121 13.49 0.66 -2.19
C ILE A 121 12.45 0.71 -1.07
N GLU A 122 11.79 1.84 -0.88
CA GLU A 122 10.60 1.91 -0.03
C GLU A 122 9.38 1.51 -0.85
N VAL A 123 8.51 0.66 -0.30
CA VAL A 123 7.24 0.28 -0.90
C VAL A 123 6.09 0.64 0.03
N GLN A 124 5.10 1.34 -0.52
CA GLN A 124 3.87 1.71 0.15
C GLN A 124 2.71 0.96 -0.52
N ILE A 125 1.91 0.26 0.25
CA ILE A 125 0.74 -0.49 -0.26
C ILE A 125 -0.50 0.06 0.43
N ARG A 126 -1.52 0.43 -0.34
CA ARG A 126 -2.80 0.92 0.19
C ARG A 126 -3.92 0.70 -0.82
N SER A 127 -5.17 0.66 -0.36
CA SER A 127 -6.30 0.64 -1.28
C SER A 127 -6.57 2.00 -1.92
N ALA A 128 -7.44 2.04 -2.94
CA ALA A 128 -7.91 3.27 -3.56
C ALA A 128 -8.61 4.19 -2.55
N SER A 129 -9.43 3.64 -1.64
CA SER A 129 -10.10 4.42 -0.59
C SER A 129 -9.08 5.01 0.40
N MET A 130 -8.08 4.24 0.81
CA MET A 130 -6.98 4.71 1.66
C MET A 130 -6.11 5.75 0.95
N HIS A 131 -5.95 5.63 -0.37
CA HIS A 131 -5.25 6.62 -1.16
C HIS A 131 -6.03 7.94 -1.18
N GLU A 132 -7.32 7.90 -1.51
CA GLU A 132 -8.20 9.07 -1.55
C GLU A 132 -8.17 9.80 -0.21
N ALA A 133 -8.46 9.10 0.90
CA ALA A 133 -8.45 9.67 2.25
C ALA A 133 -7.10 10.30 2.64
N ALA A 134 -5.98 9.78 2.12
CA ALA A 134 -4.66 10.31 2.39
C ALA A 134 -4.31 11.57 1.58
N GLU A 135 -4.92 11.79 0.41
CA GLU A 135 -4.69 12.98 -0.42
C GLU A 135 -5.70 14.10 -0.11
N SER A 136 -6.96 13.76 0.20
CA SER A 136 -8.04 14.72 0.48
C SER A 136 -8.15 15.14 1.94
N GLY A 137 -7.57 14.39 2.88
CA GLY A 137 -7.85 14.53 4.33
C GLY A 137 -9.20 13.90 4.74
N MET A 138 -9.58 14.01 6.02
CA MET A 138 -10.74 13.30 6.63
C MET A 138 -12.13 13.58 6.00
N ALA A 139 -12.24 14.37 4.93
CA ALA A 139 -13.49 14.93 4.43
C ALA A 139 -14.03 14.32 3.11
N SER A 140 -13.53 13.20 2.60
CA SER A 140 -14.00 12.61 1.32
C SER A 140 -14.55 11.19 1.42
N HIS A 141 -15.16 10.83 2.55
CA HIS A 141 -15.89 9.57 2.68
C HIS A 141 -17.24 9.62 1.94
N GLN A 142 -17.26 9.63 0.59
CA GLN A 142 -18.46 9.21 -0.18
C GLN A 142 -18.32 9.06 -1.70
N SER A 143 -17.17 9.34 -2.33
CA SER A 143 -17.12 9.46 -3.80
C SER A 143 -16.92 8.16 -4.59
N TYR A 144 -16.26 7.14 -4.02
CA TYR A 144 -15.84 5.99 -4.85
C TYR A 144 -17.02 5.14 -5.36
N ARG A 145 -18.15 5.11 -4.65
CA ARG A 145 -19.33 4.29 -5.03
C ARG A 145 -20.16 4.88 -6.17
N ALA A 146 -20.09 6.19 -6.41
CA ALA A 146 -20.89 6.81 -7.48
C ALA A 146 -20.28 6.58 -8.87
N ALA A 147 -18.98 6.36 -8.97
CA ALA A 147 -18.29 6.25 -10.26
C ALA A 147 -18.39 4.85 -10.91
N GLN A 148 -18.51 3.77 -10.14
CA GLN A 148 -18.61 2.40 -10.70
C GLN A 148 -20.05 1.93 -10.97
N LEU A 149 -21.05 2.49 -10.29
CA LEU A 149 -22.47 2.17 -10.52
C LEU A 149 -23.13 2.99 -11.65
N GLY A 150 -22.40 3.93 -12.27
CA GLY A 150 -22.93 4.87 -13.27
C GLY A 150 -22.80 4.46 -14.74
N SER A 151 -22.39 3.22 -15.03
CA SER A 151 -22.20 2.72 -16.40
C SER A 151 -22.78 1.33 -16.58
N ALA A 152 -24.12 1.23 -16.56
CA ALA A 152 -24.83 0.18 -17.27
C ALA A 152 -25.54 0.84 -18.46
N PRO A 153 -25.31 0.42 -19.71
CA PRO A 153 -26.11 0.89 -20.83
C PRO A 153 -27.54 0.35 -20.69
N GLY A 154 -28.51 1.20 -21.02
CA GLY A 154 -29.92 0.83 -21.11
C GLY A 154 -30.23 -0.14 -22.25
#